data_AF-A0A7S3ZV07-F1
#
_entry.id   AF-A0A7S3ZV07-F1
#
_cell.length_a   1.000
_cell.length_b   1.000
_cell.length_c   1.000
_cell.angle_alpha   90.00
_cell.angle_beta   90.00
_cell.angle_gamma   90.00
#
_symmetry.space_group_name_H-M   'P 1'
#
loop_
_entity.id
_entity.type
_entity.pdbx_description
1 polymer ?
#
loop_
_entity_poly.entity_id
_entity_poly.type
_entity_poly.pdbx_seq_one_letter_code
_entity_poly.pdbx_strand_id
1 'polypeptide(L)'
;LARDAAQAQALAEALDAAADVPEEDRFARVVEGDGELAELLRGDNAARLDVCAAYLRRVHLHLYYGGARCRDEVDLLTRDAAWLTRPDAADEPLNAAEELALFEKESTKLRDRLSETRKRRRSDGDEAADEAKDEEPKEEEKEEEEEDWGASLRAEDEKTIRLIQQATREADATAEPDASAGVGPGRCYHPRGRCAKLFPREGRCLAAARARFDGLHKLEEDNGRARCAFEWCRKLFKSDEYLKKHLANRHGDHLEAYLTSARRPFMWAVYDADAHKPLPPLRTANGDEVEPLDLLRGGDFQAPRKRDRRDRDRGRDRDRRDRG
;
A
#
# COMPACT_ATOMS: atom_id res chain seq x y z
N LEU A 1 -3.78 -26.29 -9.64
CA LEU A 1 -5.03 -26.28 -8.84
C LEU A 1 -4.91 -27.08 -7.57
N ALA A 2 -4.97 -28.43 -7.58
CA ALA A 2 -4.91 -29.20 -6.32
C ALA A 2 -3.64 -28.92 -5.49
N ARG A 3 -2.49 -28.82 -6.18
CA ARG A 3 -1.21 -28.42 -5.60
C ARG A 3 -1.28 -27.01 -4.99
N ASP A 4 -1.65 -26.02 -5.80
CA ASP A 4 -1.72 -24.62 -5.39
C ASP A 4 -2.71 -24.42 -4.22
N ALA A 5 -3.85 -25.12 -4.25
CA ALA A 5 -4.83 -25.08 -3.17
C ALA A 5 -4.25 -25.62 -1.85
N ALA A 6 -3.51 -26.73 -1.91
CA ALA A 6 -2.83 -27.28 -0.73
C ALA A 6 -1.71 -26.35 -0.23
N GLN A 7 -0.95 -25.73 -1.14
CA GLN A 7 0.11 -24.78 -0.82
C GLN A 7 -0.43 -23.49 -0.19
N ALA A 8 -1.49 -22.91 -0.77
CA ALA A 8 -2.18 -21.74 -0.22
C ALA A 8 -2.75 -22.04 1.17
N GLN A 9 -3.38 -23.21 1.35
CA GLN A 9 -3.92 -23.63 2.63
C GLN A 9 -2.82 -23.79 3.69
N ALA A 10 -1.72 -24.47 3.37
CA ALA A 10 -0.58 -24.61 4.27
C ALA A 10 0.04 -23.25 4.66
N LEU A 11 0.10 -22.31 3.71
CA LEU A 11 0.56 -20.95 3.99
C LEU A 11 -0.41 -20.21 4.93
N ALA A 12 -1.71 -20.34 4.72
CA ALA A 12 -2.72 -19.72 5.59
C ALA A 12 -2.63 -20.26 7.02
N GLU A 13 -2.50 -21.58 7.18
CA GLU A 13 -2.34 -22.22 8.50
C GLU A 13 -1.06 -21.74 9.22
N ALA A 14 0.06 -21.61 8.50
CA ALA A 14 1.31 -21.11 9.07
C ALA A 14 1.22 -19.64 9.50
N LEU A 15 0.55 -18.81 8.70
CA LEU A 15 0.36 -17.39 9.01
C LEU A 15 -0.67 -17.18 10.13
N ASP A 16 -1.72 -17.99 10.19
CA ASP A 16 -2.70 -18.00 11.29
C ASP A 16 -2.00 -18.32 12.62
N ALA A 17 -1.11 -19.32 12.63
CA ALA A 17 -0.32 -19.66 13.80
C ALA A 17 0.64 -18.52 14.20
N ALA A 18 1.33 -17.90 13.24
CA ALA A 18 2.26 -16.80 13.49
C ALA A 18 1.59 -15.52 13.99
N ALA A 19 0.34 -15.29 13.61
CA ALA A 19 -0.45 -14.13 14.01
C ALA A 19 -1.33 -14.39 15.25
N ASP A 20 -1.20 -15.55 15.90
CA ASP A 20 -2.03 -15.97 17.03
C ASP A 20 -3.55 -15.84 16.75
N VAL A 21 -3.98 -16.18 15.53
CA VAL A 21 -5.39 -16.17 15.15
C VAL A 21 -6.15 -17.20 16.01
N PRO A 22 -7.26 -16.83 16.68
CA PRO A 22 -8.09 -17.76 17.45
C PRO A 22 -8.47 -18.97 16.63
N GLU A 23 -8.48 -20.16 17.24
CA GLU A 23 -8.64 -21.42 16.51
C GLU A 23 -9.95 -21.48 15.72
N GLU A 24 -11.03 -20.91 16.29
CA GLU A 24 -12.35 -20.77 15.69
C GLU A 24 -12.39 -19.89 14.44
N ASP A 25 -11.46 -18.94 14.32
CA ASP A 25 -11.42 -17.94 13.23
C ASP A 25 -10.45 -18.34 12.11
N ARG A 26 -9.71 -19.44 12.26
CA ARG A 26 -8.71 -19.90 11.28
C ARG A 26 -9.36 -20.40 10.00
N PHE A 27 -8.64 -20.26 8.89
CA PHE A 27 -9.11 -20.75 7.59
C PHE A 27 -9.39 -22.25 7.58
N ALA A 28 -8.58 -23.04 8.31
CA ALA A 28 -8.78 -24.48 8.43
C ALA A 28 -10.17 -24.84 8.96
N ARG A 29 -10.71 -24.09 9.93
CA ARG A 29 -12.06 -24.31 10.46
C ARG A 29 -13.15 -24.04 9.43
N VAL A 30 -12.95 -23.05 8.55
CA VAL A 30 -13.88 -22.77 7.45
C VAL A 30 -13.94 -23.92 6.45
N VAL A 31 -12.79 -24.56 6.17
CA VAL A 31 -12.71 -25.72 5.26
C VAL A 31 -13.25 -27.01 5.91
N GLU A 32 -13.04 -27.19 7.21
CA GLU A 32 -13.46 -28.38 7.95
C GLU A 32 -14.93 -28.37 8.40
N GLY A 33 -15.58 -27.22 8.41
CA GLY A 33 -16.94 -27.07 8.92
C GLY A 33 -18.01 -27.92 8.21
N ASP A 34 -19.23 -27.87 8.75
CA ASP A 34 -20.37 -28.67 8.28
C ASP A 34 -21.35 -27.88 7.37
N GLY A 35 -20.94 -26.70 6.89
CA GLY A 35 -21.77 -25.85 6.03
C GLY A 35 -21.60 -26.13 4.52
N GLU A 36 -22.54 -25.64 3.71
CA GLU A 36 -22.50 -25.73 2.24
C GLU A 36 -21.18 -25.17 1.66
N LEU A 37 -20.66 -24.10 2.25
CA LEU A 37 -19.36 -23.54 1.85
C LEU A 37 -18.22 -24.53 2.09
N ALA A 38 -18.18 -25.18 3.25
CA ALA A 38 -17.12 -26.16 3.56
C ALA A 38 -17.21 -27.38 2.63
N GLU A 39 -18.41 -27.85 2.31
CA GLU A 39 -18.62 -28.90 1.32
C GLU A 39 -18.10 -28.49 -0.08
N LEU A 40 -18.41 -27.27 -0.53
CA LEU A 40 -17.90 -26.72 -1.78
C LEU A 40 -16.37 -26.66 -1.80
N LEU A 41 -15.74 -26.13 -0.74
CA LEU A 41 -14.28 -25.99 -0.66
C LEU A 41 -13.57 -27.36 -0.60
N ARG A 42 -14.19 -28.39 -0.02
CA ARG A 42 -13.65 -29.76 -0.04
C ARG A 42 -13.79 -30.42 -1.40
N GLY A 43 -14.87 -30.15 -2.13
CA GLY A 43 -15.17 -30.74 -3.43
C GLY A 43 -14.46 -30.08 -4.61
N ASP A 44 -14.14 -28.78 -4.53
CA ASP A 44 -13.59 -27.99 -5.63
C ASP A 44 -12.30 -27.27 -5.25
N ASN A 45 -11.19 -27.69 -5.88
CA ASN A 45 -9.88 -27.09 -5.68
C ASN A 45 -9.77 -25.66 -6.22
N ALA A 46 -10.54 -25.29 -7.24
CA ALA A 46 -10.54 -23.92 -7.77
C ALA A 46 -11.19 -22.98 -6.77
N ALA A 47 -12.43 -23.30 -6.35
CA ALA A 47 -13.12 -22.55 -5.29
C ALA A 47 -12.29 -22.47 -4.01
N ARG A 48 -11.66 -23.58 -3.58
CA ARG A 48 -10.78 -23.59 -2.41
C ARG A 48 -9.59 -22.65 -2.56
N LEU A 49 -8.92 -22.67 -3.70
CA LEU A 49 -7.78 -21.80 -3.97
C LEU A 49 -8.18 -20.33 -3.98
N ASP A 50 -9.30 -19.97 -4.63
CA ASP A 50 -9.74 -18.58 -4.72
C ASP A 50 -10.14 -18.02 -3.35
N VAL A 51 -10.87 -18.79 -2.55
CA VAL A 51 -11.23 -18.38 -1.19
C VAL A 51 -10.00 -18.33 -0.30
N CYS A 52 -9.06 -19.26 -0.43
CA CYS A 52 -7.81 -19.24 0.34
C CYS A 52 -6.92 -18.04 -0.04
N ALA A 53 -6.77 -17.74 -1.33
CA ALA A 53 -6.03 -16.57 -1.81
C ALA A 53 -6.69 -15.26 -1.35
N ALA A 54 -8.02 -15.18 -1.35
CA ALA A 54 -8.76 -14.05 -0.80
C ALA A 54 -8.58 -13.92 0.72
N TYR A 55 -8.56 -15.04 1.45
CA TYR A 55 -8.28 -15.09 2.89
C TYR A 55 -6.87 -14.58 3.20
N LEU A 56 -5.85 -15.14 2.53
CA LEU A 56 -4.45 -14.72 2.63
C LEU A 56 -4.29 -13.22 2.37
N ARG A 57 -5.00 -12.69 1.37
CA ARG A 57 -4.98 -11.27 1.05
C ARG A 57 -5.64 -10.40 2.11
N ARG A 58 -6.79 -10.80 2.66
CA ARG A 58 -7.56 -9.95 3.59
C ARG A 58 -7.08 -10.04 5.02
N VAL A 59 -6.73 -11.24 5.47
CA VAL A 59 -6.33 -11.50 6.86
C VAL A 59 -4.82 -11.28 7.04
N HIS A 60 -4.02 -11.77 6.08
CA HIS A 60 -2.57 -11.77 6.20
C HIS A 60 -1.86 -10.76 5.30
N LEU A 61 -2.61 -9.97 4.53
CA LEU A 61 -2.10 -9.02 3.54
C LEU A 61 -1.10 -9.68 2.59
N HIS A 62 -1.37 -10.92 2.18
CA HIS A 62 -0.48 -11.71 1.35
C HIS A 62 -1.05 -11.92 -0.05
N LEU A 63 -0.29 -11.50 -1.07
CA LEU A 63 -0.61 -11.70 -2.48
C LEU A 63 -0.10 -13.07 -2.93
N TYR A 64 -0.97 -14.09 -2.91
CA TYR A 64 -0.59 -15.48 -3.19
C TYR A 64 0.16 -15.64 -4.53
N TYR A 65 -0.41 -15.19 -5.64
CA TYR A 65 0.22 -15.31 -6.96
C TYR A 65 1.44 -14.39 -7.14
N GLY A 66 1.55 -13.35 -6.33
CA GLY A 66 2.71 -12.44 -6.34
C GLY A 66 3.83 -12.86 -5.40
N GLY A 67 3.65 -13.95 -4.62
CA GLY A 67 4.62 -14.42 -3.63
C GLY A 67 5.02 -13.36 -2.60
N ALA A 68 4.18 -12.35 -2.37
CA ALA A 68 4.57 -11.13 -1.67
C ALA A 68 3.65 -10.85 -0.49
N ARG A 69 4.26 -10.64 0.68
CA ARG A 69 3.57 -10.08 1.85
C ARG A 69 3.56 -8.56 1.73
N CYS A 70 2.38 -7.98 1.77
CA CYS A 70 2.16 -6.56 1.85
C CYS A 70 2.27 -6.10 3.30
N ARG A 71 2.78 -4.90 3.49
CA ARG A 71 2.99 -4.35 4.83
C ARG A 71 1.70 -3.90 5.50
N ASP A 72 0.82 -3.29 4.71
CA ASP A 72 -0.50 -2.82 5.11
C ASP A 72 -1.46 -2.89 3.90
N GLU A 73 -2.71 -2.49 4.11
CA GLU A 73 -3.71 -2.42 3.05
C GLU A 73 -3.35 -1.42 1.95
N VAL A 74 -2.56 -0.38 2.23
CA VAL A 74 -2.14 0.59 1.21
C VAL A 74 -1.07 -0.03 0.30
N ASP A 75 -0.10 -0.75 0.86
CA ASP A 75 0.88 -1.54 0.11
C ASP A 75 0.19 -2.64 -0.67
N LEU A 76 -0.86 -3.24 -0.10
CA LEU A 76 -1.73 -4.15 -0.83
C LEU A 76 -2.36 -3.43 -2.03
N LEU A 77 -3.12 -2.36 -1.83
CA LEU A 77 -3.83 -1.61 -2.89
C LEU A 77 -2.91 -1.02 -3.96
N THR A 78 -1.70 -0.60 -3.60
CA THR A 78 -0.72 -0.04 -4.54
C THR A 78 -0.03 -1.12 -5.36
N ARG A 79 0.16 -2.32 -4.79
CA ARG A 79 0.67 -3.49 -5.53
C ARG A 79 -0.43 -4.25 -6.27
N ASP A 80 -1.68 -4.14 -5.80
CA ASP A 80 -2.92 -4.71 -6.39
C ASP A 80 -3.38 -4.02 -7.67
N ALA A 81 -2.71 -2.97 -8.12
CA ALA A 81 -3.17 -2.21 -9.29
C ALA A 81 -3.29 -3.09 -10.55
N ALA A 82 -2.62 -4.24 -10.58
CA ALA A 82 -2.95 -5.36 -11.45
C ALA A 82 -3.52 -6.49 -10.58
N TRP A 83 -4.80 -6.82 -10.76
CA TRP A 83 -5.34 -8.07 -10.24
C TRP A 83 -4.48 -9.21 -10.78
N LEU A 84 -3.66 -9.83 -9.94
CA LEU A 84 -3.04 -11.11 -10.27
C LEU A 84 -4.12 -12.19 -10.12
N THR A 85 -5.14 -12.11 -10.97
CA THR A 85 -6.02 -13.24 -11.22
C THR A 85 -5.24 -14.26 -12.03
N ARG A 86 -5.56 -15.54 -11.82
CA ARG A 86 -5.12 -16.56 -12.78
C ARG A 86 -5.66 -16.13 -14.16
N PRO A 87 -4.84 -16.10 -15.23
CA PRO A 87 -5.35 -15.86 -16.58
C PRO A 87 -6.46 -16.88 -16.86
N ASP A 88 -7.55 -16.45 -17.48
CA ASP A 88 -8.55 -17.42 -17.92
C ASP A 88 -7.90 -18.34 -18.96
N ALA A 89 -8.37 -19.58 -19.09
CA ALA A 89 -7.88 -20.46 -20.17
C ALA A 89 -8.13 -19.88 -21.58
N ALA A 90 -9.01 -18.87 -21.69
CA ALA A 90 -9.25 -18.10 -22.91
C ALA A 90 -8.22 -16.96 -23.12
N ASP A 91 -7.47 -16.60 -22.09
CA ASP A 91 -6.26 -15.77 -22.15
C ASP A 91 -5.04 -16.67 -22.38
N GLU A 92 -5.15 -17.66 -23.27
CA GLU A 92 -3.95 -18.23 -23.87
C GLU A 92 -3.15 -17.04 -24.41
N PRO A 93 -1.86 -16.93 -24.06
CA PRO A 93 -1.04 -15.87 -24.61
C PRO A 93 -1.19 -15.97 -26.12
N LEU A 94 -1.67 -14.88 -26.73
CA LEU A 94 -1.61 -14.72 -28.17
C LEU A 94 -0.22 -15.21 -28.56
N ASN A 95 -0.14 -16.10 -29.55
CA ASN A 95 1.19 -16.54 -29.96
C ASN A 95 2.02 -15.28 -30.30
N ALA A 96 3.34 -15.32 -30.13
CA ALA A 96 4.18 -14.13 -30.28
C ALA A 96 3.89 -13.37 -31.61
N ALA A 97 3.48 -14.07 -32.67
CA ALA A 97 3.07 -13.47 -33.93
C ALA A 97 1.73 -12.70 -33.89
N GLU A 98 0.75 -13.18 -33.14
CA GLU A 98 -0.52 -12.48 -32.92
C GLU A 98 -0.36 -11.25 -32.03
N GLU A 99 0.53 -11.32 -31.03
CA GLU A 99 0.87 -10.18 -30.17
C GLU A 99 1.63 -9.11 -30.96
N LEU A 100 2.62 -9.50 -31.78
CA LEU A 100 3.29 -8.60 -32.73
C LEU A 100 2.31 -7.94 -33.69
N ALA A 101 1.36 -8.71 -34.25
CA ALA A 101 0.37 -8.20 -35.19
C ALA A 101 -0.58 -7.17 -34.56
N LEU A 102 -0.87 -7.27 -33.26
CA LEU A 102 -1.60 -6.23 -32.53
C LEU A 102 -0.74 -4.98 -32.34
N PHE A 103 0.54 -5.15 -31.99
CA PHE A 103 1.48 -4.04 -31.81
C PHE A 103 1.70 -3.26 -33.11
N GLU A 104 1.84 -3.95 -34.25
CA GLU A 104 1.91 -3.34 -35.58
C GLU A 104 0.62 -2.58 -35.94
N LYS A 105 -0.55 -3.13 -35.61
CA LYS A 105 -1.85 -2.45 -35.81
C LYS A 105 -2.00 -1.21 -34.93
N GLU A 106 -1.48 -1.22 -33.71
CA GLU A 106 -1.51 -0.04 -32.84
C GLU A 106 -0.49 1.02 -33.27
N SER A 107 0.72 0.61 -33.67
CA SER A 107 1.75 1.52 -34.14
C SER A 107 1.34 2.25 -35.42
N THR A 108 0.68 1.55 -36.35
CA THR A 108 0.10 2.14 -37.57
C THR A 108 -0.99 3.14 -37.25
N LYS A 109 -1.94 2.82 -36.36
CA LYS A 109 -2.96 3.76 -35.89
C LYS A 109 -2.36 5.01 -35.23
N LEU A 110 -1.28 4.85 -34.48
CA LEU A 110 -0.56 5.97 -33.86
C LEU A 110 0.12 6.86 -34.92
N ARG A 111 0.78 6.26 -35.91
CA ARG A 111 1.37 6.99 -37.04
C ARG A 111 0.30 7.76 -37.81
N ASP A 112 -0.85 7.15 -38.06
CA ASP A 112 -1.95 7.81 -38.76
C ASP A 112 -2.47 9.04 -37.98
N ARG A 113 -2.70 8.90 -36.66
CA ARG A 113 -3.09 10.01 -35.78
C ARG A 113 -2.06 11.14 -35.73
N LEU A 114 -0.77 10.80 -35.70
CA LEU A 114 0.31 11.80 -35.75
C LEU A 114 0.37 12.50 -37.11
N SER A 115 0.10 11.77 -38.20
CA SER A 115 0.06 12.35 -39.55
C SER A 115 -1.13 13.31 -39.71
N GLU A 116 -2.30 12.98 -39.14
CA GLU A 116 -3.49 13.82 -39.18
C GLU A 116 -3.30 15.11 -38.36
N THR A 117 -2.72 15.00 -37.16
CA THR A 117 -2.40 16.17 -36.33
C THR A 117 -1.38 17.09 -37.00
N ARG A 118 -0.38 16.54 -37.70
CA ARG A 118 0.59 17.33 -38.49
C ARG A 118 -0.08 18.02 -39.69
N LYS A 119 -1.02 17.34 -40.38
CA LYS A 119 -1.79 17.94 -41.49
C LYS A 119 -2.67 19.10 -41.02
N ARG A 120 -3.36 18.96 -39.87
CA ARG A 120 -4.15 20.04 -39.26
C ARG A 120 -3.30 21.26 -38.90
N ARG A 121 -2.08 21.06 -38.39
CA ARG A 121 -1.15 22.16 -38.11
C ARG A 121 -0.67 22.91 -39.35
N ARG A 122 -0.55 22.23 -40.50
CA ARG A 122 -0.13 22.85 -41.77
C ARG A 122 -1.25 23.65 -42.44
N SER A 123 -2.53 23.32 -42.21
CA SER A 123 -3.65 24.05 -42.80
C SER A 123 -3.96 25.39 -42.12
N ASP A 124 -3.47 25.61 -40.89
CA ASP A 124 -3.79 26.80 -40.10
C ASP A 124 -2.76 27.95 -40.25
N GLY A 125 -1.81 27.85 -41.19
CA GLY A 125 -1.04 28.99 -41.68
C GLY A 125 -0.10 29.64 -40.66
N ASP A 126 1.09 29.07 -40.50
CA ASP A 126 2.28 29.82 -40.08
C ASP A 126 3.49 29.24 -40.82
N GLU A 127 3.92 29.95 -41.87
CA GLU A 127 5.12 29.66 -42.65
C GLU A 127 6.37 30.03 -41.83
N ALA A 128 6.77 29.17 -40.90
CA ALA A 128 8.11 29.17 -40.34
C ALA A 128 8.87 27.97 -40.91
N ALA A 129 9.69 28.24 -41.93
CA ALA A 129 10.61 27.29 -42.52
C ALA A 129 11.73 26.97 -41.53
N ASP A 130 11.76 25.74 -41.00
CA ASP A 130 12.95 25.21 -40.33
C ASP A 130 13.17 23.76 -40.79
N GLU A 131 14.27 23.57 -41.53
CA GLU A 131 14.71 22.30 -42.09
C GLU A 131 15.43 21.47 -41.01
N ALA A 132 14.67 20.73 -40.20
CA ALA A 132 15.23 19.69 -39.35
C ALA A 132 15.24 18.35 -40.12
N LYS A 133 16.44 17.82 -40.39
CA LYS A 133 16.66 16.47 -40.91
C LYS A 133 16.39 15.46 -39.80
N ASP A 134 15.30 14.70 -39.93
CA ASP A 134 15.01 13.53 -39.09
C ASP A 134 15.90 12.36 -39.56
N GLU A 135 16.85 11.94 -38.72
CA GLU A 135 17.56 10.66 -38.88
C GLU A 135 16.67 9.54 -38.32
N GLU A 136 16.29 8.57 -39.16
CA GLU A 136 15.51 7.41 -38.76
C GLU A 136 16.30 6.54 -37.76
N PRO A 137 15.72 6.19 -36.59
CA PRO A 137 16.38 5.31 -35.63
C PRO A 137 16.45 3.88 -36.19
N LYS A 138 17.66 3.33 -36.14
CA LYS A 138 17.96 1.94 -36.50
C LYS A 138 17.35 1.01 -35.43
N GLU A 139 16.36 0.21 -35.80
CA GLU A 139 15.81 -0.85 -34.95
C GLU A 139 16.86 -1.98 -34.82
N GLU A 140 17.36 -2.20 -33.60
CA GLU A 140 18.18 -3.36 -33.26
C GLU A 140 17.23 -4.53 -32.96
N GLU A 141 17.29 -5.58 -33.79
CA GLU A 141 16.61 -6.86 -33.55
C GLU A 141 17.16 -7.47 -32.26
N LYS A 142 16.32 -7.48 -31.23
CA LYS A 142 16.61 -8.10 -29.94
C LYS A 142 16.07 -9.52 -30.00
N GLU A 143 16.95 -10.52 -29.96
CA GLU A 143 16.55 -11.93 -29.85
C GLU A 143 15.75 -12.11 -28.55
N GLU A 144 14.47 -12.45 -28.67
CA GLU A 144 13.60 -12.78 -27.54
C GLU A 144 13.98 -14.17 -27.02
N GLU A 145 14.64 -14.21 -25.85
CA GLU A 145 14.86 -15.47 -25.13
C GLU A 145 13.48 -16.01 -24.68
N GLU A 146 13.13 -17.22 -25.13
CA GLU A 146 11.95 -17.94 -24.62
C GLU A 146 12.07 -18.13 -23.10
N GLU A 147 11.28 -17.39 -22.33
CA GLU A 147 11.24 -17.52 -20.87
C GLU A 147 10.73 -18.92 -20.46
N ASP A 148 11.57 -19.70 -19.77
CA ASP A 148 11.16 -20.96 -19.13
C ASP A 148 10.26 -20.67 -17.92
N TRP A 149 8.95 -20.60 -18.19
CA TRP A 149 7.91 -20.46 -17.18
C TRP A 149 7.99 -21.53 -16.08
N GLY A 150 8.49 -22.73 -16.38
CA GLY A 150 8.68 -23.78 -15.40
C GLY A 150 9.75 -23.43 -14.36
N ALA A 151 10.84 -22.77 -14.78
CA ALA A 151 11.86 -22.25 -13.87
C ALA A 151 11.33 -21.08 -13.03
N SER A 152 10.57 -20.18 -13.64
CA SER A 152 9.96 -19.04 -12.95
C SER A 152 8.98 -19.50 -11.86
N LEU A 153 8.12 -20.47 -12.16
CA LEU A 153 7.19 -21.07 -11.18
C LEU A 153 7.92 -21.77 -10.03
N ARG A 154 9.01 -22.51 -10.31
CA ARG A 154 9.84 -23.15 -9.27
C ARG A 154 10.49 -22.11 -8.34
N ALA A 155 10.91 -20.97 -8.87
CA ALA A 155 11.49 -19.89 -8.08
C ALA A 155 10.46 -19.23 -7.16
N GLU A 156 9.22 -19.03 -7.61
CA GLU A 156 8.12 -18.53 -6.78
C GLU A 156 7.68 -19.55 -5.70
N ASP A 157 7.67 -20.84 -6.03
CA ASP A 157 7.41 -21.92 -5.06
C ASP A 157 8.45 -21.88 -3.94
N GLU A 158 9.73 -21.71 -4.26
CA GLU A 158 10.79 -21.63 -3.26
C GLU A 158 10.67 -20.38 -2.37
N LYS A 159 10.25 -19.24 -2.91
CA LYS A 159 9.95 -18.04 -2.11
C LYS A 159 8.80 -18.30 -1.15
N THR A 160 7.73 -18.94 -1.61
CA THR A 160 6.57 -19.28 -0.78
C THR A 160 6.96 -20.20 0.37
N ILE A 161 7.75 -21.25 0.10
CA ILE A 161 8.26 -22.17 1.13
C ILE A 161 9.09 -21.43 2.18
N ARG A 162 9.96 -20.48 1.77
CA ARG A 162 10.74 -19.67 2.70
C ARG A 162 9.86 -18.80 3.59
N LEU A 163 8.79 -18.24 3.05
CA LEU A 163 7.83 -17.46 3.83
C LEU A 163 7.08 -18.31 4.85
N ILE A 164 6.65 -19.53 4.48
CA ILE A 164 6.06 -20.49 5.42
C ILE A 164 7.03 -20.76 6.57
N GLN A 165 8.29 -21.11 6.25
CA GLN A 165 9.31 -21.40 7.25
C GLN A 165 9.61 -20.20 8.16
N GLN A 166 9.59 -18.98 7.62
CA GLN A 166 9.77 -17.76 8.40
C GLN A 166 8.60 -17.54 9.36
N ALA A 167 7.36 -17.66 8.88
CA ALA A 167 6.15 -17.49 9.69
C ALA A 167 6.14 -18.49 10.85
N THR A 168 6.46 -19.76 10.60
CA THR A 168 6.56 -20.78 11.67
C THR A 168 7.58 -20.39 12.74
N ARG A 169 8.76 -19.88 12.34
CA ARG A 169 9.78 -19.41 13.29
C ARG A 169 9.35 -18.19 14.10
N GLU A 170 8.58 -17.29 13.49
CA GLU A 170 8.03 -16.12 14.18
C GLU A 170 7.02 -16.56 15.25
N ALA A 171 6.14 -17.52 14.92
CA ALA A 171 5.20 -18.13 15.86
C ALA A 171 5.92 -18.76 17.07
N ASP A 172 6.99 -19.51 16.81
CA ASP A 172 7.77 -20.17 17.87
C ASP A 172 8.49 -19.15 18.78
N ALA A 173 8.82 -17.95 18.26
CA ALA A 173 9.57 -16.92 18.97
C ALA A 173 8.70 -16.01 19.86
N THR A 174 7.39 -15.90 19.60
CA THR A 174 6.45 -15.03 20.34
C THR A 174 5.84 -15.67 21.58
N ALA A 175 6.13 -16.94 21.87
CA ALA A 175 5.62 -17.67 23.05
C ALA A 175 6.10 -17.16 24.44
N GLU A 176 6.78 -16.02 24.52
CA GLU A 176 7.16 -15.37 25.79
C GLU A 176 6.16 -14.24 26.17
N PRO A 177 5.47 -14.31 27.33
CA PRO A 177 4.35 -13.44 27.65
C PRO A 177 4.81 -12.09 28.22
N ASP A 178 4.79 -11.03 27.39
CA ASP A 178 5.08 -9.67 27.84
C ASP A 178 3.76 -8.93 28.17
N ALA A 179 3.36 -9.01 29.44
CA ALA A 179 2.17 -8.37 29.97
C ALA A 179 2.36 -6.84 30.10
N SER A 180 1.36 -6.08 29.64
CA SER A 180 1.11 -4.64 29.91
C SER A 180 1.64 -3.60 28.91
N ALA A 181 0.89 -3.40 27.83
CA ALA A 181 0.85 -2.14 27.09
C ALA A 181 -0.61 -1.68 26.94
N GLY A 182 -1.01 -0.65 27.69
CA GLY A 182 -2.34 -0.02 27.61
C GLY A 182 -2.23 1.48 27.41
N VAL A 183 -2.87 1.99 26.36
CA VAL A 183 -2.98 3.41 26.02
C VAL A 183 -4.29 3.96 26.62
N GLY A 184 -4.21 5.06 27.36
CA GLY A 184 -5.39 5.76 27.88
C GLY A 184 -5.70 7.04 27.08
N PRO A 185 -6.98 7.43 26.93
CA PRO A 185 -7.37 8.60 26.13
C PRO A 185 -6.92 9.91 26.77
N GLY A 186 -6.40 10.85 25.96
CA GLY A 186 -6.10 12.23 26.35
C GLY A 186 -4.62 12.55 26.64
N ARG A 187 -3.69 11.62 26.42
CA ARG A 187 -2.24 11.92 26.43
C ARG A 187 -1.71 11.87 25.00
N CYS A 188 -0.91 12.86 24.61
CA CYS A 188 -0.11 12.81 23.39
C CYS A 188 0.60 11.45 23.35
N TYR A 189 0.58 10.76 22.21
CA TYR A 189 1.21 9.45 22.04
C TYR A 189 2.67 9.55 22.50
N HIS A 190 2.94 9.06 23.71
CA HIS A 190 4.28 9.02 24.28
C HIS A 190 4.68 7.55 24.25
N PRO A 191 5.37 7.12 23.19
CA PRO A 191 5.73 5.73 23.03
C PRO A 191 6.61 5.32 24.21
N ARG A 192 6.13 4.36 24.97
CA ARG A 192 6.90 3.68 26.02
C ARG A 192 7.51 2.40 25.44
N GLY A 193 8.48 1.84 26.15
CA GLY A 193 9.10 0.57 25.75
C GLY A 193 9.97 0.69 24.48
N ARG A 194 9.83 -0.29 23.57
CA ARG A 194 10.75 -0.46 22.42
C ARG A 194 10.71 0.73 21.45
N CYS A 195 9.55 1.37 21.28
CA CYS A 195 9.35 2.52 20.38
C CYS A 195 10.08 3.80 20.82
N ALA A 196 10.35 3.98 22.13
CA ALA A 196 11.04 5.17 22.64
C ALA A 196 12.45 5.34 22.05
N LYS A 197 13.10 4.22 21.68
CA LYS A 197 14.45 4.22 21.08
C LYS A 197 14.47 4.73 19.64
N LEU A 198 13.31 4.84 18.98
CA LEU A 198 13.20 5.27 17.59
C LEU A 198 13.32 6.80 17.44
N PHE A 199 12.88 7.59 18.42
CA PHE A 199 12.83 9.06 18.31
C PHE A 199 14.19 9.74 18.17
N PRO A 200 15.24 9.37 18.95
CA PRO A 200 16.56 9.95 18.73
C PRO A 200 17.15 9.58 17.36
N ARG A 201 16.80 8.41 16.82
CA ARG A 201 17.22 7.98 15.48
C ARG A 201 16.47 8.77 14.41
N GLU A 202 15.16 8.93 14.55
CA GLU A 202 14.34 9.76 13.68
C GLU A 202 14.88 11.19 13.62
N GLY A 203 15.14 11.82 14.78
CA GLY A 203 15.67 13.18 14.83
C GLY A 203 16.99 13.34 14.07
N ARG A 204 17.90 12.37 14.17
CA ARG A 204 19.15 12.37 13.38
C ARG A 204 18.90 12.19 11.89
N CYS A 205 17.99 11.30 11.50
CA CYS A 205 17.62 11.10 10.10
C CYS A 205 16.96 12.34 9.50
N LEU A 206 16.10 13.03 10.24
CA LEU A 206 15.47 14.29 9.81
C LEU A 206 16.50 15.42 9.68
N ALA A 207 17.44 15.53 10.62
CA ALA A 207 18.52 16.49 10.53
C ALA A 207 19.41 16.23 9.30
N ALA A 208 19.74 14.96 9.03
CA ALA A 208 20.51 14.56 7.85
C ALA A 208 19.75 14.82 6.54
N ALA A 209 18.45 14.49 6.50
CA ALA A 209 17.59 14.76 5.35
C ALA A 209 17.49 16.26 5.07
N ARG A 210 17.36 17.08 6.12
CA ARG A 210 17.37 18.54 6.00
C ARG A 210 18.69 19.06 5.46
N ALA A 211 19.82 18.59 5.98
CA ALA A 211 21.14 18.99 5.51
C ALA A 211 21.36 18.61 4.03
N ARG A 212 20.89 17.42 3.62
CA ARG A 212 20.94 16.97 2.22
C ARG A 212 20.09 17.86 1.32
N PHE A 213 18.86 18.20 1.75
CA PHE A 213 17.98 19.11 1.01
C PHE A 213 18.62 20.49 0.85
N ASP A 214 19.16 21.07 1.93
CA ASP A 214 19.85 22.36 1.88
C ASP A 214 21.06 22.31 0.94
N GLY A 215 21.83 21.21 0.93
CA GLY A 215 22.98 21.03 0.05
C GLY A 215 22.64 20.87 -1.43
N LEU A 216 21.61 20.10 -1.77
CA LEU A 216 21.15 19.90 -3.16
C LEU A 216 20.59 21.19 -3.77
N HIS A 217 19.98 22.04 -2.94
CA HIS A 217 19.30 23.25 -3.40
C HIS A 217 20.09 24.55 -3.15
N LYS A 218 21.40 24.42 -2.89
CA LYS A 218 22.35 25.51 -2.72
C LYS A 218 23.35 25.53 -3.87
N LEU A 219 23.52 26.68 -4.49
CA LEU A 219 24.63 26.99 -5.38
C LEU A 219 25.53 28.01 -4.68
N GLU A 220 26.81 27.69 -4.54
CA GLU A 220 27.82 28.58 -3.96
C GLU A 220 28.35 29.53 -5.04
N GLU A 221 28.40 30.83 -4.72
CA GLU A 221 29.10 31.84 -5.53
C GLU A 221 30.36 32.31 -4.77
N ASP A 222 31.40 32.67 -5.53
CA ASP A 222 32.76 32.97 -5.04
C ASP A 222 32.86 34.05 -3.94
N ASN A 223 31.81 34.87 -3.78
CA ASN A 223 31.77 35.98 -2.83
C ASN A 223 31.14 35.63 -1.47
N GLY A 224 31.03 34.34 -1.13
CA GLY A 224 30.33 33.87 0.08
C GLY A 224 28.81 34.10 0.04
N ARG A 225 28.28 34.40 -1.15
CA ARG A 225 26.84 34.50 -1.40
C ARG A 225 26.31 33.13 -1.80
N ALA A 226 25.04 32.88 -1.48
CA ALA A 226 24.39 31.62 -1.79
C ALA A 226 23.18 31.86 -2.68
N ARG A 227 23.01 31.05 -3.72
CA ARG A 227 21.88 31.12 -4.64
C ARG A 227 20.99 29.88 -4.50
N CYS A 228 19.69 30.09 -4.52
CA CYS A 228 18.72 28.99 -4.56
C CYS A 228 18.83 28.24 -5.88
N ALA A 229 19.00 26.90 -5.84
CA ALA A 229 19.19 26.08 -7.03
C ALA A 229 17.88 25.73 -7.78
N PHE A 230 16.72 26.04 -7.21
CA PHE A 230 15.45 25.84 -7.92
C PHE A 230 15.40 26.70 -9.18
N GLU A 231 15.11 26.07 -10.32
CA GLU A 231 15.16 26.70 -11.65
C GLU A 231 14.27 27.93 -11.77
N TRP A 232 13.11 27.90 -11.13
CA TRP A 232 12.13 28.98 -11.12
C TRP A 232 12.34 30.03 -10.03
N CYS A 233 13.27 29.83 -9.09
CA CYS A 233 13.51 30.78 -8.01
C CYS A 233 14.80 31.57 -8.21
N ARG A 234 15.95 30.88 -8.30
CA ARG A 234 17.30 31.45 -8.53
C ARG A 234 17.68 32.69 -7.70
N LYS A 235 17.01 32.96 -6.58
CA LYS A 235 17.25 34.14 -5.74
C LYS A 235 18.63 34.07 -5.08
N LEU A 236 19.33 35.21 -5.05
CA LEU A 236 20.64 35.35 -4.45
C LEU A 236 20.52 35.91 -3.02
N PHE A 237 21.25 35.32 -2.09
CA PHE A 237 21.23 35.68 -0.67
C PHE A 237 22.63 36.07 -0.18
N LYS A 238 22.65 36.96 0.81
CA LYS A 238 23.89 37.47 1.42
C LYS A 238 24.67 36.41 2.22
N SER A 239 23.97 35.40 2.76
CA SER A 239 24.58 34.29 3.48
C SER A 239 23.74 33.01 3.33
N ASP A 240 24.36 31.88 3.66
CA ASP A 240 23.72 30.56 3.69
C ASP A 240 22.50 30.49 4.64
N GLU A 241 22.56 31.18 5.79
CA GLU A 241 21.45 31.22 6.74
C GLU A 241 20.18 31.85 6.15
N TYR A 242 20.32 32.92 5.35
CA TYR A 242 19.18 33.53 4.67
C TYR A 242 18.61 32.61 3.60
N LEU A 243 19.46 31.84 2.90
CA LEU A 243 19.02 30.84 1.95
C LEU A 243 18.25 29.72 2.65
N LYS A 244 18.73 29.17 3.76
CA LYS A 244 18.03 28.12 4.52
C LYS A 244 16.64 28.56 4.99
N LYS A 245 16.52 29.80 5.47
CA LYS A 245 15.22 30.42 5.82
C LYS A 245 14.32 30.55 4.60
N HIS A 246 14.89 30.97 3.46
CA HIS A 246 14.15 31.05 2.20
C HIS A 246 13.64 29.70 1.72
N LEU A 247 14.48 28.66 1.74
CA LEU A 247 14.12 27.29 1.38
C LEU A 247 12.97 26.77 2.26
N ALA A 248 13.03 27.02 3.58
CA ALA A 248 11.94 26.62 4.48
C ALA A 248 10.62 27.36 4.21
N ASN A 249 10.67 28.66 3.91
CA ASN A 249 9.46 29.49 3.80
C ASN A 249 8.84 29.50 2.39
N ARG A 250 9.66 29.36 1.34
CA ARG A 250 9.21 29.46 -0.07
C ARG A 250 9.20 28.12 -0.79
N HIS A 251 9.97 27.15 -0.30
CA HIS A 251 10.03 25.78 -0.83
C HIS A 251 9.67 24.76 0.26
N GLY A 252 8.82 25.19 1.21
CA GLY A 252 8.39 24.39 2.36
C GLY A 252 7.78 23.06 1.95
N ASP A 253 6.97 23.05 0.89
CA ASP A 253 6.30 21.84 0.39
C ASP A 253 7.30 20.77 -0.08
N HIS A 254 8.35 21.19 -0.82
CA HIS A 254 9.41 20.27 -1.28
C HIS A 254 10.24 19.75 -0.11
N LEU A 255 10.53 20.62 0.85
CA LEU A 255 11.21 20.25 2.08
C LEU A 255 10.37 19.25 2.89
N GLU A 256 9.07 19.49 3.03
CA GLU A 256 8.15 18.62 3.77
C GLU A 256 8.05 17.25 3.11
N ALA A 257 8.01 17.16 1.78
CA ALA A 257 8.09 15.90 1.06
C ALA A 257 9.39 15.12 1.39
N TYR A 258 10.52 15.82 1.46
CA TYR A 258 11.82 15.23 1.81
C TYR A 258 11.83 14.72 3.26
N LEU A 259 11.34 15.53 4.20
CA LEU A 259 11.25 15.16 5.61
C LEU A 259 10.26 14.03 5.85
N THR A 260 9.14 14.02 5.13
CA THR A 260 8.12 12.95 5.21
C THR A 260 8.69 11.62 4.73
N SER A 261 9.45 11.62 3.63
CA SER A 261 10.16 10.43 3.15
C SER A 261 11.15 9.91 4.20
N ALA A 262 11.91 10.79 4.85
CA ALA A 262 12.84 10.42 5.92
C ALA A 262 12.16 9.98 7.23
N ARG A 263 10.96 10.52 7.53
CA ARG A 263 10.15 10.17 8.72
C ARG A 263 9.42 8.83 8.55
N ARG A 264 9.05 8.47 7.32
CA ARG A 264 8.26 7.29 6.99
C ARG A 264 8.79 6.01 7.65
N PRO A 265 10.07 5.61 7.53
CA PRO A 265 10.55 4.39 8.18
C PRO A 265 10.28 4.32 9.69
N PHE A 266 10.32 5.47 10.39
CA PHE A 266 10.12 5.55 11.83
C PHE A 266 8.65 5.53 12.23
N MET A 267 7.79 6.30 11.54
CA MET A 267 6.34 6.24 11.77
C MET A 267 5.82 4.81 11.63
N TRP A 268 6.30 4.14 10.60
CA TRP A 268 5.91 2.76 10.38
C TRP A 268 6.51 1.80 11.40
N ALA A 269 7.77 1.98 11.83
CA ALA A 269 8.33 1.14 12.89
C ALA A 269 7.59 1.33 14.23
N VAL A 270 7.07 2.54 14.49
CA VAL A 270 6.19 2.80 15.64
C VAL A 270 4.84 2.10 15.46
N TYR A 271 4.23 2.21 14.28
CA TYR A 271 2.99 1.53 13.94
C TYR A 271 3.12 0.01 14.08
N ASP A 272 4.17 -0.59 13.50
CA ASP A 272 4.43 -2.03 13.52
C ASP A 272 4.61 -2.58 14.94
N ALA A 273 5.21 -1.78 15.82
CA ALA A 273 5.44 -2.13 17.21
C ALA A 273 4.26 -1.80 18.15
N ASP A 274 3.21 -1.13 17.64
CA ASP A 274 1.98 -0.92 18.39
C ASP A 274 1.13 -2.19 18.33
N ALA A 275 0.83 -2.76 19.50
CA ALA A 275 -0.05 -3.93 19.60
C ALA A 275 -1.54 -3.55 19.39
N HIS A 276 -1.88 -2.26 19.56
CA HIS A 276 -3.25 -1.75 19.46
C HIS A 276 -3.37 -0.79 18.27
N LYS A 277 -2.97 -1.25 17.08
CA LYS A 277 -3.08 -0.47 15.84
C LYS A 277 -4.54 -0.01 15.67
N PRO A 278 -4.81 1.30 15.55
CA PRO A 278 -6.16 1.76 15.28
C PRO A 278 -6.53 1.28 13.87
N LEU A 279 -7.43 0.30 13.79
CA LEU A 279 -7.96 -0.17 12.52
C LEU A 279 -8.88 0.93 11.94
N PRO A 280 -8.85 1.18 10.63
CA PRO A 280 -9.77 2.14 10.04
C PRO A 280 -11.22 1.69 10.28
N PRO A 281 -12.15 2.61 10.58
CA PRO A 281 -13.55 2.27 10.76
C PRO A 281 -14.10 1.62 9.48
N LEU A 282 -14.68 0.43 9.63
CA LEU A 282 -15.28 -0.33 8.54
C LEU A 282 -16.66 0.26 8.22
N ARG A 283 -16.94 0.50 6.93
CA ARG A 283 -18.30 0.83 6.50
C ARG A 283 -19.11 -0.43 6.30
N THR A 284 -20.17 -0.57 7.06
CA THR A 284 -21.16 -1.63 6.87
C THR A 284 -21.96 -1.40 5.59
N ALA A 285 -22.68 -2.42 5.11
CA ALA A 285 -23.57 -2.32 3.95
C ALA A 285 -24.67 -1.25 4.12
N ASN A 286 -24.96 -0.85 5.36
CA ASN A 286 -25.93 0.19 5.69
C ASN A 286 -25.34 1.61 5.63
N GLY A 287 -24.04 1.74 5.36
CA GLY A 287 -23.32 3.02 5.34
C GLY A 287 -22.84 3.50 6.71
N ASP A 288 -23.08 2.73 7.78
CA ASP A 288 -22.59 3.05 9.12
C ASP A 288 -21.09 2.74 9.22
N GLU A 289 -20.32 3.67 9.77
CA GLU A 289 -18.91 3.48 10.15
C GLU A 289 -18.85 2.79 11.51
N VAL A 290 -18.29 1.59 11.54
CA VAL A 290 -18.17 0.75 12.74
C VAL A 290 -16.70 0.50 13.01
N GLU A 291 -16.26 0.71 14.25
CA GLU A 291 -14.91 0.38 14.70
C GLU A 291 -14.73 -1.15 14.62
N PRO A 292 -13.68 -1.67 13.95
CA PRO A 292 -13.56 -3.10 13.68
C PRO A 292 -13.50 -3.96 14.95
N LEU A 293 -12.99 -3.39 16.05
CA LEU A 293 -12.95 -4.04 17.34
C LEU A 293 -14.35 -4.23 17.97
N ASP A 294 -15.34 -3.42 17.58
CA ASP A 294 -16.72 -3.58 18.03
C ASP A 294 -17.43 -4.75 17.33
N LEU A 295 -17.02 -5.08 16.10
CA LEU A 295 -17.53 -6.24 15.35
C LEU A 295 -16.99 -7.57 15.91
N LEU A 296 -15.72 -7.58 16.33
CA LEU A 296 -15.05 -8.77 16.85
C LEU A 296 -15.45 -9.14 18.29
N ARG A 297 -15.93 -8.19 19.08
CA ARG A 297 -16.25 -8.44 20.50
C ARG A 297 -17.51 -9.28 20.73
N GLY A 298 -18.23 -9.70 19.68
CA GLY A 298 -19.41 -10.56 19.79
C GLY A 298 -20.51 -10.00 20.69
N GLY A 299 -20.40 -8.74 21.09
CA GLY A 299 -21.43 -8.07 21.86
C GLY A 299 -22.56 -7.83 20.90
N ASP A 300 -23.71 -8.46 21.17
CA ASP A 300 -24.98 -8.13 20.52
C ASP A 300 -25.00 -6.62 20.31
N PHE A 301 -24.88 -6.20 19.06
CA PHE A 301 -24.91 -4.81 18.69
C PHE A 301 -26.33 -4.36 19.03
N GLN A 302 -26.54 -3.97 20.29
CA GLN A 302 -27.78 -3.37 20.74
C GLN A 302 -27.78 -2.04 20.03
N ALA A 303 -28.30 -2.05 18.80
CA ALA A 303 -28.53 -0.90 17.95
C ALA A 303 -28.96 0.21 18.90
N PRO A 304 -28.20 1.32 18.99
CA PRO A 304 -28.28 2.27 20.09
C PRO A 304 -29.76 2.53 20.30
N ARG A 305 -30.31 1.98 21.41
CA ARG A 305 -31.76 1.92 21.63
C ARG A 305 -32.26 3.30 21.27
N LYS A 306 -33.03 3.43 20.18
CA LYS A 306 -33.51 4.72 19.67
C LYS A 306 -33.95 5.45 20.92
N ARG A 307 -33.17 6.43 21.38
CA ARG A 307 -33.46 7.11 22.63
C ARG A 307 -34.81 7.71 22.37
N ASP A 308 -35.81 7.08 22.98
CA ASP A 308 -37.19 7.37 22.68
C ASP A 308 -37.30 8.87 22.90
N ARG A 309 -37.77 9.62 21.89
CA ARG A 309 -37.79 11.10 21.96
C ARG A 309 -38.46 11.60 23.26
N ARG A 310 -39.28 10.75 23.90
CA ARG A 310 -39.91 10.97 25.20
C ARG A 310 -38.94 11.23 26.37
N ASP A 311 -37.70 10.73 26.35
CA ASP A 311 -36.76 11.00 27.45
C ASP A 311 -36.08 12.38 27.32
N ARG A 312 -36.11 13.01 26.14
CA ARG A 312 -35.60 14.39 25.97
C ARG A 312 -36.53 15.42 26.62
N ASP A 313 -37.82 15.15 26.73
CA ASP A 313 -38.78 16.09 27.31
C ASP A 313 -38.82 16.03 28.85
N ARG A 314 -38.47 14.90 29.47
CA ARG A 314 -38.44 14.79 30.94
C ARG A 314 -37.33 15.59 31.62
N GLY A 315 -36.26 15.92 30.89
CA GLY A 315 -35.17 16.75 31.41
C GLY A 315 -35.51 18.25 31.47
N ARG A 316 -36.38 18.75 30.59
CA ARG A 316 -36.70 20.18 30.50
C ARG A 316 -37.68 20.68 31.55
N ASP A 317 -38.49 19.80 32.15
CA ASP A 317 -39.45 20.22 33.17
C ASP A 317 -38.87 20.32 34.58
N ARG A 318 -37.69 19.74 34.85
CA ARG A 318 -37.04 19.88 36.17
C ARG A 318 -36.40 21.26 36.35
N ASP A 319 -35.82 21.85 35.30
CA ASP A 319 -35.18 23.17 35.39
C ASP A 319 -36.15 24.34 35.59
N ARG A 320 -37.46 24.13 35.45
CA ARG A 320 -38.47 25.17 35.71
C ARG A 320 -38.99 25.21 37.14
N ARG A 321 -38.76 24.17 37.96
CA ARG A 321 -39.26 24.16 39.34
C ARG A 321 -38.33 24.81 40.37
N ASP A 322 -37.05 25.01 40.04
CA ASP A 322 -36.06 25.60 40.96
C ASP A 322 -35.82 27.11 40.75
N ARG A 323 -36.75 27.83 40.11
CA ARG A 323 -36.70 29.30 39.94
C ARG A 323 -37.91 30.04 40.53
N GLY A 324 -38.65 29.40 41.43
CA GLY A 324 -39.71 30.02 42.23
C GLY A 324 -39.25 30.25 43.65
#